data_AF-A0A2K8T4X9-F1
#
_entry.id   AF-A0A2K8T4X9-F1
#
_cell.length_a   1.000
_cell.length_b   1.000
_cell.length_c   1.000
_cell.angle_alpha   90.00
_cell.angle_beta   90.00
_cell.angle_gamma   90.00
#
_symmetry.space_group_name_H-M   'P 1'
#
loop_
_entity.id
_entity.type
_entity.pdbx_description
1 polymer ?
#
loop_
_entity_poly.entity_id
_entity_poly.type
_entity_poly.pdbx_seq_one_letter_code
_entity_poly.pdbx_strand_id
1 'polypeptide(L)' 'MTDNILEQQIQYYCARANEYDEWFYRKGRYDRGAQNNQRWFNEVAVIKNTLHQIGVVNDILECKDSGLILWK' A
#
# COMPACT_ATOMS: atom_id res chain seq x y z
N MET A 1 -24.00 -14.38 6.52
CA MET A 1 -23.30 -15.08 5.40
C MET A 1 -22.23 -14.19 4.77
N THR A 2 -22.52 -12.91 4.50
CA THR A 2 -21.54 -11.91 4.02
C THR A 2 -20.42 -11.59 5.01
N ASP A 3 -20.69 -11.59 6.32
CA ASP A 3 -19.69 -11.24 7.34
C ASP A 3 -18.53 -12.24 7.39
N ASN A 4 -18.82 -13.53 7.15
CA ASN A 4 -17.79 -14.58 7.12
C ASN A 4 -16.84 -14.43 5.92
N ILE A 5 -17.35 -13.97 4.77
CA ILE A 5 -16.53 -13.69 3.57
C ILE A 5 -15.65 -12.47 3.82
N LEU A 6 -16.16 -11.45 4.50
CA LEU A 6 -15.39 -10.26 4.83
C LEU A 6 -14.23 -10.57 5.80
N GLU A 7 -14.48 -11.37 6.84
CA GLU A 7 -13.44 -11.82 7.76
C GLU A 7 -12.33 -12.62 7.06
N GLN A 8 -12.71 -13.51 6.14
CA GLN A 8 -11.75 -14.27 5.33
C GLN A 8 -10.90 -13.36 4.44
N GLN A 9 -11.50 -12.33 3.83
CA GLN A 9 -10.76 -11.36 3.03
C GLN A 9 -9.78 -10.55 3.89
N ILE A 10 -10.21 -10.08 5.07
CA ILE A 10 -9.35 -9.35 6.00
C ILE A 10 -8.17 -10.24 6.41
N GLN A 11 -8.43 -11.48 6.85
CA GLN A 11 -7.38 -12.42 7.24
C GLN A 11 -6.41 -12.71 6.09
N TYR A 12 -6.93 -12.89 4.87
CA TYR A 12 -6.13 -13.12 3.67
C TYR A 12 -5.20 -11.95 3.36
N TYR A 13 -5.69 -10.70 3.38
CA TYR A 13 -4.85 -9.53 3.13
C TYR A 13 -3.88 -9.24 4.27
N CYS A 14 -4.30 -9.38 5.53
CA CYS A 14 -3.42 -9.23 6.69
C CYS A 14 -2.27 -10.24 6.67
N ALA A 15 -2.52 -11.50 6.30
CA ALA A 15 -1.48 -12.51 6.22
C ALA A 15 -0.38 -12.16 5.18
N ARG A 16 -0.72 -11.35 4.18
CA ARG A 16 0.18 -10.93 3.09
C ARG A 16 0.72 -9.52 3.23
N ALA A 17 0.29 -8.76 4.24
CA ALA A 17 0.72 -7.38 4.47
C ALA A 17 2.25 -7.26 4.51
N ASN A 18 2.93 -8.21 5.18
CA ASN A 18 4.39 -8.25 5.26
C ASN A 18 5.06 -8.40 3.88
N GLU A 19 4.47 -9.18 2.97
CA GLU A 19 4.99 -9.35 1.60
C GLU A 19 4.88 -8.05 0.80
N TYR A 20 3.77 -7.30 0.99
CA TYR A 20 3.60 -6.00 0.37
C TYR A 20 4.59 -4.97 0.89
N ASP A 21 4.91 -5.01 2.19
CA ASP A 21 5.98 -4.18 2.77
C ASP A 21 7.33 -4.49 2.12
N GLU A 22 7.70 -5.76 2.00
CA GLU A 22 8.95 -6.15 1.34
C GLU A 22 9.01 -5.67 -0.11
N TRP A 23 7.90 -5.76 -0.84
CA TRP A 23 7.81 -5.26 -2.21
C TRP A 23 7.92 -3.73 -2.29
N PHE A 24 7.17 -3.02 -1.45
CA PHE A 24 7.13 -1.56 -1.43
C PHE A 24 8.48 -0.97 -1.03
N TYR A 25 9.12 -1.54 -0.01
CA TYR A 25 10.45 -1.13 0.46
C TYR A 25 11.60 -1.75 -0.35
N ARG A 26 11.31 -2.48 -1.43
CA ARG A 26 12.31 -3.10 -2.33
C ARG A 26 13.32 -3.96 -1.58
N LYS A 27 12.84 -4.77 -0.63
CA LYS A 27 13.66 -5.67 0.18
C LYS A 27 13.76 -7.06 -0.47
N GLY A 28 14.83 -7.78 -0.14
CA GLY A 28 15.02 -9.18 -0.53
C GLY A 28 14.85 -9.38 -2.04
N ARG A 29 13.93 -10.28 -2.43
CA ARG A 29 13.66 -10.59 -3.84
C ARG A 29 13.07 -9.44 -4.66
N TYR A 30 12.66 -8.35 -4.02
CA TYR A 30 12.07 -7.18 -4.67
C TYR A 30 13.07 -6.04 -4.88
N ASP A 31 14.31 -6.20 -4.43
CA ASP A 31 15.40 -5.30 -4.78
C ASP A 31 15.67 -5.40 -6.30
N ARG A 32 15.54 -4.29 -7.02
CA ARG A 32 15.76 -4.21 -8.47
C ARG A 32 17.05 -3.46 -8.83
N GLY A 33 17.94 -3.29 -7.86
CA GLY A 33 19.18 -2.54 -7.99
C GLY A 33 19.01 -1.04 -7.72
N ALA A 34 20.12 -0.39 -7.38
CA ALA A 34 20.16 0.98 -6.86
C ALA A 34 19.41 2.01 -7.72
N GLN A 35 19.62 2.00 -9.04
CA GLN A 35 18.98 2.97 -9.95
C GLN A 35 17.45 2.80 -10.00
N ASN A 36 16.97 1.56 -10.14
CA ASN A 36 15.55 1.27 -10.23
C ASN A 36 14.83 1.52 -8.90
N ASN A 37 15.47 1.15 -7.79
CA ASN A 37 14.93 1.43 -6.46
C ASN A 37 14.88 2.93 -6.19
N GLN A 38 15.93 3.68 -6.55
CA GLN A 38 15.94 5.13 -6.39
C GLN A 38 14.82 5.79 -7.20
N ARG A 39 14.63 5.37 -8.46
CA ARG A 39 13.52 5.85 -9.30
C ARG A 39 12.17 5.57 -8.65
N TRP A 40 11.96 4.35 -8.15
CA TRP A 40 10.75 3.96 -7.43
C TRP A 40 10.49 4.86 -6.22
N PHE A 41 11.49 5.07 -5.37
CA PHE A 41 11.32 5.91 -4.18
C PHE A 41 11.09 7.38 -4.53
N ASN A 42 11.68 7.89 -5.61
CA ASN A 42 11.40 9.25 -6.09
C ASN A 42 9.94 9.39 -6.54
N GLU A 43 9.40 8.42 -7.29
CA GLU A 43 8.00 8.42 -7.72
C GLU A 43 7.05 8.33 -6.52
N VAL A 44 7.35 7.46 -5.55
CA VAL A 44 6.61 7.35 -4.29
C VAL A 44 6.63 8.66 -3.50
N ALA A 45 7.78 9.34 -3.43
CA ALA A 45 7.92 10.61 -2.71
C ALA A 45 7.02 11.70 -3.31
N VAL A 46 6.90 11.77 -4.64
CA VAL A 46 5.98 12.70 -5.31
C VAL A 46 4.54 12.44 -4.87
N ILE A 47 4.10 11.19 -4.91
CA ILE A 47 2.73 10.82 -4.51
C ILE A 47 2.48 11.15 -3.03
N LYS A 48 3.41 10.78 -2.14
CA LYS A 48 3.30 11.10 -0.71
C LYS A 48 3.21 12.60 -0.46
N ASN A 49 4.03 13.41 -1.15
CA ASN A 49 3.98 14.85 -1.02
C ASN A 49 2.64 15.42 -1.51
N THR A 50 2.13 14.95 -2.64
CA THR A 50 0.81 15.36 -3.14
C THR A 50 -0.30 14.98 -2.16
N LEU A 51 -0.26 13.77 -1.60
CA LEU A 51 -1.23 13.33 -0.58
C LEU A 51 -1.16 14.21 0.68
N HIS A 52 0.04 14.56 1.15
CA HIS A 52 0.22 15.45 2.28
C HIS A 52 -0.32 16.86 2.01
N GLN A 53 -0.26 17.33 0.76
CA GLN A 53 -0.80 18.64 0.35
C GLN A 53 -2.33 18.70 0.36
N ILE A 54 -3.02 17.56 0.23
CA ILE A 54 -4.49 17.49 0.37
C ILE A 54 -4.90 17.91 1.79
N GLY A 55 -4.02 17.76 2.78
CA GLY A 55 -4.25 18.16 4.17
C GLY A 55 -5.13 17.17 4.93
N VAL A 56 -5.84 17.66 5.94
CA VAL A 56 -6.73 16.82 6.76
C VAL A 56 -7.98 16.52 5.96
N VAL A 57 -8.17 15.23 5.67
CA VAL A 57 -9.41 14.70 5.09
C VAL A 57 -10.27 14.12 6.19
N ASN A 58 -11.57 14.43 6.18
CA ASN A 58 -12.51 13.90 7.16
C ASN A 58 -12.97 12.48 6.80
N ASP A 59 -13.04 12.19 5.50
CA ASP A 59 -13.50 10.92 4.96
C ASP A 59 -12.52 10.42 3.89
N ILE A 60 -12.14 9.14 4.00
CA ILE A 60 -11.30 8.44 3.02
C ILE A 60 -12.14 7.28 2.49
N LEU A 61 -12.37 7.26 1.18
CA LEU A 61 -13.03 6.15 0.52
C LEU A 61 -12.00 5.13 0.07
N GLU A 62 -12.03 3.94 0.68
CA GLU A 62 -11.27 2.79 0.21
C GLU A 62 -12.13 1.99 -0.81
N CYS A 63 -11.63 1.86 -2.05
CA CYS A 63 -12.26 1.02 -3.07
C CYS A 63 -11.58 -0.35 -3.12
N LYS A 64 -12.36 -1.42 -2.88
CA LYS A 64 -11.85 -2.80 -2.83
C LYS A 64 -11.20 -3.30 -4.13
N ASP A 65 -11.47 -2.64 -5.26
CA ASP A 65 -10.92 -3.02 -6.57
C ASP A 65 -9.56 -2.37 -6.90
N SER A 66 -9.09 -1.37 -6.13
CA SER A 66 -7.83 -0.65 -6.44
C SER A 66 -6.62 -1.06 -5.60
N GLY A 67 -6.77 -2.00 -4.66
CA GLY A 67 -5.65 -2.52 -3.85
C GLY A 67 -4.93 -1.49 -3.00
N LEU A 68 -5.53 -0.30 -2.81
CA LEU A 68 -4.94 0.79 -2.03
C LEU A 68 -5.46 0.73 -0.59
N ILE A 69 -4.74 0.03 0.28
CA ILE A 69 -4.97 0.08 1.73
C ILE A 69 -4.15 1.26 2.29
N LEU A 70 -4.82 2.36 2.63
CA LEU A 70 -4.24 3.41 3.46
C LEU A 70 -4.65 3.15 4.91
N TRP A 71 -3.68 2.74 5.73
CA TRP A 71 -3.90 2.51 7.16
C TRP A 71 -4.21 3.82 7.90
N LYS A 72 -5.16 3.75 8.83
CA LYS A 72 -5.47 4.78 9.83
C LYS A 72 -4.70 4.52 11.13
#